data_AF-A0A5J6FN63-F1
#
_entry.id   AF-A0A5J6FN63-F1
#
_cell.length_a   1.000
_cell.length_b   1.000
_cell.length_c   1.000
_cell.angle_alpha   90.00
_cell.angle_beta   90.00
_cell.angle_gamma   90.00
#
_symmetry.space_group_name_H-M   'P 1'
#
loop_
_entity.id
_entity.type
_entity.pdbx_description
1 polymer ?
#
loop_
_entity_poly.entity_id
_entity_poly.type
_entity_poly.pdbx_seq_one_letter_code
_entity_poly.pdbx_strand_id
1 'polypeptide(L)'
;MPWELREHAGRHYAVLFHYALPDDAWAVELSEAVPAPATGAENPNAAVTHLPGAAFLVALVPDEDPNLHPTVRVYSPDERVVPYEVMRWFMEQVADQVERCRIAFEQGEPEAAE
;
A
#
# COMPACT_ATOMS: atom_id res chain seq x y z
N MET A 1 -8.59 3.04 -9.37
CA MET A 1 -8.50 3.28 -7.91
C MET A 1 -7.17 2.70 -7.46
N PRO A 2 -6.28 3.43 -6.77
CA PRO A 2 -4.87 3.05 -6.61
C PRO A 2 -4.64 2.13 -5.40
N TRP A 3 -5.57 1.23 -5.14
CA TRP A 3 -5.39 0.20 -4.12
C TRP A 3 -5.68 -1.16 -4.74
N GLU A 4 -4.88 -2.13 -4.33
CA GLU A 4 -5.02 -3.52 -4.74
C GLU A 4 -5.94 -4.25 -3.77
N LEU A 5 -6.83 -5.10 -4.27
CA LEU A 5 -7.80 -5.85 -3.47
C LEU A 5 -7.49 -7.35 -3.52
N ARG A 6 -7.58 -8.01 -2.37
CA ARG A 6 -7.48 -9.47 -2.26
C ARG A 6 -8.52 -10.04 -1.32
N GLU A 7 -9.25 -11.04 -1.79
CA GLU A 7 -10.16 -11.84 -0.96
C GLU A 7 -9.40 -13.03 -0.36
N HIS A 8 -9.66 -13.32 0.91
CA HIS A 8 -9.15 -14.50 1.60
C HIS A 8 -10.15 -14.97 2.65
N ALA A 9 -10.68 -16.18 2.46
CA ALA A 9 -11.64 -16.82 3.37
C ALA A 9 -12.88 -15.96 3.66
N GLY A 10 -13.40 -15.28 2.63
CA GLY A 10 -14.59 -14.42 2.72
C GLY A 10 -14.34 -13.01 3.28
N ARG A 11 -13.09 -12.68 3.66
CA ARG A 11 -12.69 -11.33 4.07
C ARG A 11 -11.95 -10.65 2.93
N HIS A 12 -12.14 -9.35 2.79
CA HIS A 12 -11.46 -8.54 1.78
C HIS A 12 -10.35 -7.73 2.45
N TYR A 13 -9.19 -7.69 1.81
CA TYR A 13 -8.04 -6.92 2.23
C TYR A 13 -7.66 -5.96 1.12
N ALA A 14 -7.22 -4.77 1.50
CA ALA A 14 -6.78 -3.74 0.58
C ALA A 14 -5.36 -3.31 0.90
N VAL A 15 -4.55 -3.14 -0.14
CA VAL A 15 -3.25 -2.47 -0.07
C VAL A 15 -3.37 -1.12 -0.75
N LEU A 16 -3.23 -0.03 0.03
CA LEU A 16 -3.27 1.33 -0.46
C LEU A 16 -1.84 1.89 -0.56
N PHE A 17 -1.55 2.58 -1.66
CA PHE A 17 -0.28 3.25 -1.89
C PHE A 17 -0.50 4.77 -1.85
N HIS A 18 0.29 5.48 -1.05
CA HIS A 18 0.31 6.94 -1.07
C HIS A 18 1.67 7.48 -0.64
N TYR A 19 2.00 8.70 -1.06
CA TYR A 19 3.22 9.37 -0.61
C TYR A 19 3.02 10.00 0.76
N ALA A 20 3.82 9.60 1.75
CA ALA A 20 3.79 10.13 3.10
C ALA A 20 4.79 11.28 3.23
N LEU A 21 4.37 12.49 2.82
CA LEU A 21 5.23 13.69 2.81
C LEU A 21 6.01 13.93 4.12
N PRO A 22 5.46 13.70 5.34
CA PRO A 22 6.22 13.89 6.58
C PRO A 22 7.36 12.89 6.79
N ASP A 23 7.25 11.69 6.20
CA ASP A 23 8.23 10.61 6.31
C ASP A 23 9.17 10.55 5.08
N ASP A 24 8.90 11.38 4.06
CA ASP A 24 9.58 11.40 2.76
C ASP A 24 9.77 10.00 2.15
N ALA A 25 8.65 9.29 2.08
CA ALA A 25 8.61 7.89 1.69
C ALA A 25 7.25 7.53 1.10
N TRP A 26 7.22 6.45 0.31
CA TRP A 26 5.99 5.79 -0.07
C TRP A 26 5.44 4.94 1.09
N ALA A 27 4.21 5.23 1.50
CA ALA A 27 3.46 4.41 2.44
C ALA A 27 2.64 3.36 1.69
N VAL A 28 2.89 2.09 2.03
CA VAL A 28 2.13 0.92 1.58
C VAL A 28 1.34 0.39 2.77
N GLU A 29 0.03 0.62 2.75
CA GLU A 29 -0.86 0.36 3.89
C GLU A 29 -1.70 -0.89 3.66
N LEU A 30 -1.68 -1.83 4.61
CA LEU A 30 -2.60 -2.96 4.63
C LEU A 30 -3.78 -2.68 5.56
N SER A 31 -4.97 -2.85 5.03
CA SER A 31 -6.23 -2.75 5.78
C SER A 31 -7.18 -3.90 5.43
N GLU A 32 -8.18 -4.10 6.27
CA GLU A 32 -9.35 -4.90 5.93
C GLU A 32 -10.31 -3.99 5.18
N ALA A 33 -10.68 -4.38 3.98
CA ALA A 33 -11.50 -3.58 3.10
C ALA A 33 -12.98 -3.71 3.52
N VAL A 34 -13.69 -2.59 3.52
CA VAL A 34 -15.11 -2.52 3.84
C VAL A 34 -15.93 -2.37 2.55
N PRO A 35 -17.15 -2.96 2.48
CA PRO A 35 -18.02 -2.78 1.33
C PRO A 35 -18.26 -1.29 1.07
N ALA A 36 -18.15 -0.87 -0.19
CA ALA A 36 -18.44 0.50 -0.57
C ALA A 36 -19.93 0.81 -0.33
N PRO A 37 -20.29 2.01 0.14
CA PRO A 37 -21.68 2.38 0.33
C PRO A 37 -22.45 2.30 -0.99
N ALA A 38 -23.68 1.77 -0.96
CA ALA A 38 -24.53 1.60 -2.14
C ALA A 38 -25.00 2.93 -2.77
N THR A 39 -24.73 4.07 -2.13
CA THR A 39 -25.18 5.39 -2.53
C THR A 39 -24.12 6.07 -3.41
N GLY A 40 -24.32 6.05 -4.73
CA GLY A 40 -23.42 6.75 -5.68
C GLY A 40 -23.00 5.96 -6.92
N ALA A 41 -23.77 4.95 -7.34
CA ALA A 41 -23.54 4.25 -8.61
C ALA A 41 -23.96 5.10 -9.82
N GLU A 42 -23.31 6.26 -10.02
CA GLU A 42 -23.54 7.10 -11.20
C GLU A 42 -22.69 6.63 -12.41
N ASN A 43 -21.77 5.68 -12.21
CA ASN A 43 -20.95 5.07 -13.26
C ASN A 43 -20.93 3.53 -13.17
N PRO A 44 -21.72 2.81 -13.98
CA PRO A 44 -21.85 1.34 -13.90
C PRO A 44 -20.62 0.55 -14.39
N ASN A 45 -19.58 1.18 -14.94
CA ASN A 45 -18.43 0.47 -15.54
C ASN A 45 -17.22 0.29 -14.60
N ALA A 46 -17.28 0.78 -13.36
CA ALA A 46 -16.25 0.57 -12.34
C ALA A 46 -16.84 0.76 -10.94
N ALA A 47 -17.91 0.02 -10.63
CA ALA A 47 -18.47 0.04 -9.27
C ALA A 47 -17.42 -0.51 -8.30
N VAL A 48 -16.75 0.39 -7.60
CA VAL A 48 -15.86 0.04 -6.49
C VAL A 48 -16.68 -0.74 -5.48
N THR A 49 -16.37 -2.03 -5.31
CA THR A 49 -17.13 -2.91 -4.42
C THR A 49 -16.66 -2.81 -2.98
N HIS A 50 -15.37 -2.50 -2.78
CA HIS A 50 -14.74 -2.38 -1.47
C HIS A 50 -13.77 -1.20 -1.43
N LEU A 51 -13.73 -0.52 -0.28
CA LEU A 51 -12.83 0.57 0.04
C LEU A 51 -11.81 0.12 1.11
N PRO A 52 -10.57 0.60 1.08
CA PRO A 52 -9.61 0.39 2.17
C PRO A 52 -10.19 0.87 3.50
N GLY A 53 -10.00 0.08 4.55
CA GLY A 53 -10.38 0.43 5.92
C GLY A 53 -9.25 1.16 6.65
N ALA A 54 -9.29 1.13 7.98
CA ALA A 54 -8.18 1.61 8.79
C ALA A 54 -6.96 0.68 8.63
N ALA A 55 -5.80 1.26 8.34
CA ALA A 55 -4.56 0.51 8.20
C ALA A 55 -4.14 -0.11 9.54
N PHE A 56 -3.72 -1.37 9.50
CA PHE A 56 -3.15 -2.07 10.66
C PHE A 56 -1.70 -2.50 10.43
N LEU A 57 -1.22 -2.48 9.19
CA LEU A 57 0.21 -2.47 8.85
C LEU A 57 0.49 -1.31 7.91
N VAL A 58 1.63 -0.66 8.09
CA VAL A 58 2.16 0.34 7.15
C VAL A 58 3.62 0.04 6.90
N ALA A 59 3.99 -0.19 5.65
CA ALA A 59 5.39 -0.21 5.25
C ALA A 59 5.75 1.17 4.68
N LEU A 60 6.84 1.76 5.18
CA LEU A 60 7.42 2.98 4.63
C LEU A 60 8.60 2.57 3.77
N VAL A 61 8.52 2.91 2.48
CA VAL A 61 9.53 2.65 1.45
C VAL A 61 10.19 3.97 1.11
N PRO A 62 11.44 4.21 1.57
CA PRO A 62 12.19 5.40 1.21
C PRO A 62 12.48 5.40 -0.29
N ASP A 63 12.29 6.54 -0.95
CA ASP A 63 12.60 6.71 -2.38
C ASP A 63 13.80 7.63 -2.65
N GLU A 64 14.26 8.40 -1.65
CA GLU A 64 15.43 9.28 -1.80
C GLU A 64 16.80 8.59 -1.68
N ASP A 65 16.88 7.41 -1.04
CA ASP A 65 18.13 6.63 -0.95
C ASP A 65 17.86 5.14 -1.24
N PRO A 66 18.37 4.61 -2.37
CA PRO A 66 18.10 3.24 -2.79
C PRO A 66 18.75 2.16 -1.88
N ASN A 67 19.66 2.56 -0.98
CA ASN A 67 20.31 1.67 -0.02
C ASN A 67 19.52 1.51 1.29
N LEU A 68 18.55 2.39 1.54
CA LEU A 68 17.68 2.25 2.70
C LEU A 68 16.67 1.11 2.48
N HIS A 69 16.38 0.39 3.55
CA HIS A 69 15.42 -0.70 3.53
C HIS A 69 14.07 -0.22 4.05
N PRO A 70 12.94 -0.78 3.56
CA PRO A 70 11.64 -0.46 4.10
C PRO A 70 11.53 -0.76 5.58
N THR A 71 10.78 0.08 6.29
CA THR A 71 10.41 -0.17 7.69
C THR A 71 8.93 -0.50 7.79
N VAL A 72 8.55 -1.40 8.69
CA VAL A 72 7.15 -1.82 8.86
C VAL A 72 6.66 -1.41 10.25
N ARG A 73 5.62 -0.58 10.27
CA ARG A 73 4.87 -0.21 11.47
C ARG A 73 3.68 -1.16 11.61
N VAL A 74 3.53 -1.77 12.78
CA VAL A 74 2.44 -2.68 13.12
C VAL A 74 1.53 -1.99 14.13
N TYR A 75 0.28 -1.75 13.75
CA TYR A 75 -0.74 -1.23 14.65
C TYR A 75 -1.79 -2.31 14.91
N SER A 76 -1.74 -2.88 16.11
CA SER A 76 -2.60 -3.99 16.51
C SER A 76 -3.19 -3.77 17.90
N PRO A 77 -4.14 -2.82 18.04
CA PRO A 77 -4.76 -2.54 19.34
C PRO A 77 -5.50 -3.76 19.91
N ASP A 78 -6.01 -4.63 19.03
CA ASP A 78 -6.83 -5.80 19.37
C ASP A 78 -6.13 -7.15 19.11
N GLU A 79 -4.79 -7.18 19.06
CA GLU A 79 -4.01 -8.40 18.72
C GLU A 79 -4.46 -9.07 17.41
N ARG A 80 -4.74 -8.25 16.39
CA ARG A 80 -5.19 -8.67 15.06
C ARG A 80 -4.28 -9.74 14.46
N VAL A 81 -4.88 -10.87 14.11
CA VAL A 81 -4.23 -11.95 13.36
C VAL A 81 -4.37 -11.68 11.86
N VAL A 82 -3.24 -11.66 11.16
CA VAL A 82 -3.19 -11.52 9.69
C VAL A 82 -2.92 -12.89 9.07
N PRO A 83 -3.75 -13.38 8.13
CA PRO A 83 -3.47 -14.64 7.45
C PRO A 83 -2.14 -14.60 6.71
N TYR A 84 -1.41 -15.71 6.73
CA TYR A 84 -0.08 -15.81 6.11
C TYR A 84 -0.08 -15.41 4.62
N GLU A 85 -1.05 -15.88 3.84
CA GLU A 85 -1.14 -15.54 2.41
C GLU A 85 -1.41 -14.04 2.17
N VAL A 86 -2.10 -13.37 3.08
CA VAL A 86 -2.33 -11.91 3.01
C VAL A 86 -1.07 -11.15 3.38
N MET A 87 -0.35 -11.61 4.41
CA MET A 87 0.95 -11.04 4.79
C MET A 87 1.98 -11.22 3.65
N ARG A 88 2.07 -12.42 3.07
CA ARG A 88 2.96 -12.71 1.93
C ARG A 88 2.68 -11.77 0.77
N TRP A 89 1.41 -11.64 0.41
CA TRP A 89 0.97 -10.72 -0.63
C TRP A 89 1.33 -9.27 -0.34
N PHE A 90 1.07 -8.80 0.88
CA PHE A 90 1.44 -7.45 1.29
C PHE A 90 2.94 -7.21 1.11
N MET A 91 3.78 -8.16 1.54
CA MET A 91 5.23 -8.07 1.36
C MET A 91 5.65 -8.10 -0.12
N GLU A 92 4.93 -8.81 -0.99
CA GLU A 92 5.14 -8.74 -2.45
C GLU A 92 4.86 -7.32 -2.97
N GLN A 93 3.78 -6.68 -2.53
CA GLN A 93 3.47 -5.29 -2.91
C GLN A 93 4.52 -4.29 -2.41
N VAL A 94 5.07 -4.50 -1.21
CA VAL A 94 6.17 -3.69 -0.68
C VAL A 94 7.43 -3.87 -1.51
N ALA A 95 7.78 -5.11 -1.87
CA ALA A 95 8.94 -5.40 -2.72
C ALA A 95 8.80 -4.76 -4.11
N ASP A 96 7.61 -4.85 -4.71
CA ASP A 96 7.32 -4.19 -5.99
C ASP A 96 7.48 -2.66 -5.88
N GLN A 97 7.05 -2.05 -4.77
CA GLN A 97 7.20 -0.62 -4.56
C GLN A 97 8.67 -0.21 -4.36
N VAL A 98 9.47 -1.00 -3.64
CA VAL A 98 10.93 -0.78 -3.54
C VAL A 98 11.58 -0.75 -4.91
N GLU A 99 11.24 -1.72 -5.75
CA GLU A 99 11.81 -1.79 -7.09
C GLU A 99 11.39 -0.59 -7.95
N ARG A 100 10.13 -0.15 -7.86
CA ARG A 100 9.66 1.07 -8.52
C ARG A 100 10.42 2.31 -8.05
N CYS A 101 10.64 2.45 -6.74
CA CYS A 101 11.41 3.56 -6.18
C CYS A 101 12.86 3.56 -6.68
N ARG A 102 13.50 2.39 -6.75
CA ARG A 102 14.87 2.27 -7.30
C ARG A 102 14.95 2.65 -8.77
N ILE A 103 14.02 2.13 -9.58
CA ILE A 103 13.94 2.47 -11.01
C ILE A 103 13.70 3.98 -11.18
N ALA A 104 12.82 4.56 -10.36
CA ALA A 104 12.53 5.99 -10.41
C ALA A 104 13.74 6.84 -10.00
N PHE A 105 14.51 6.41 -8.99
CA PHE A 105 15.74 7.06 -8.57
C PHE A 105 16.79 7.06 -9.69
N GLU A 106 17.03 5.90 -10.33
CA GLU A 106 17.95 5.77 -11.47
C GLU A 106 17.53 6.62 -12.68
N GLN A 107 16.22 6.78 -12.90
CA GLN A 107 15.68 7.62 -13.99
C GLN A 107 15.62 9.11 -13.62
N GLY A 108 15.65 9.41 -12.32
CA GLY A 108 15.49 10.72 -11.71
C GLY A 108 16.80 11.46 -11.44
N GLU A 109 17.95 10.98 -11.94
CA GLU A 109 19.19 11.76 -12.02
C GLU A 109 19.28 12.55 -13.35
N PRO A 110 18.69 13.75 -13.49
CA PRO A 110 19.27 14.78 -14.32
C PRO A 110 20.31 15.55 -13.49
N GLU A 111 21.58 15.36 -13.83
CA GLU A 111 22.68 16.33 -13.75
C GLU A 111 22.57 17.41 -12.65
N ALA A 112 22.98 17.10 -11.42
CA ALA A 112 23.47 18.13 -10.50
C ALA A 112 24.92 18.48 -10.88
N ALA A 113 25.08 19.14 -12.02
CA ALA A 113 26.28 19.88 -12.36
C ALA A 113 25.98 21.39 -12.25
N GLU A 114 26.36 21.97 -11.12
CA GLU A 114 26.78 23.38 -11.04
C GLU A 114 28.15 23.45 -10.34
#